data_AF-A0A3M1L5S1-F1
#
_entry.id   AF-A0A3M1L5S1-F1
#
_cell.length_a   1.000
_cell.length_b   1.000
_cell.length_c   1.000
_cell.angle_alpha   90.00
_cell.angle_beta   90.00
_cell.angle_gamma   90.00
#
_symmetry.space_group_name_H-M   'P 1'
#
loop_
_entity.id
_entity.type
_entity.pdbx_description
1 polymer ?
#
loop_
_entity_poly.entity_id
_entity_poly.type
_entity_poly.pdbx_seq_one_letter_code
_entity_poly.pdbx_strand_id
1 'polypeptide(L)' 'MPPEDLDYRPHLPYFEGKTMTLLYGEEDPFLTETRLEWHLNFWKEQGLPIRLRSFKGRHEVDREVLGALKKELGVSKLG' A
#
# COMPACT_ATOMS: atom_id res chain seq x y z
N MET A 1 -0.76 -5.77 8.84
CA MET A 1 0.66 -5.53 9.20
C MET A 1 1.50 -6.63 8.57
N PRO A 2 2.55 -6.31 7.78
CA PRO A 2 3.59 -7.29 7.46
C PRO A 2 4.22 -7.82 8.75
N PRO A 3 4.68 -9.08 8.76
CA PRO A 3 5.54 -9.61 9.83
C PRO A 3 6.79 -8.74 10.04
N GLU A 4 7.18 -8.53 11.30
CA GLU A 4 8.29 -7.64 11.67
C GLU A 4 9.67 -8.20 11.30
N ASP A 5 9.74 -9.52 11.05
CA ASP A 5 10.95 -10.26 10.70
C ASP A 5 11.23 -10.32 9.19
N LEU A 6 10.39 -9.70 8.36
CA LEU A 6 10.60 -9.63 6.92
C LEU A 6 11.71 -8.64 6.55
N ASP A 7 12.62 -9.09 5.70
CA ASP A 7 13.67 -8.27 5.11
C ASP A 7 13.57 -8.27 3.58
N TYR A 8 13.16 -7.13 3.03
CA TYR A 8 13.02 -6.92 1.60
C TYR A 8 14.29 -6.34 0.95
N ARG A 9 15.28 -5.92 1.74
CA ARG A 9 16.50 -5.25 1.25
C ARG A 9 17.28 -6.12 0.25
N PRO A 10 17.44 -7.44 0.43
CA PRO A 10 18.09 -8.31 -0.57
C PRO A 10 17.37 -8.36 -1.91
N HIS A 11 16.10 -7.94 -1.96
CA HIS A 11 15.24 -8.02 -3.12
C HIS A 11 14.97 -6.66 -3.76
N LEU A 12 15.62 -5.58 -3.32
CA LEU A 12 15.47 -4.24 -3.91
C LEU A 12 15.57 -4.22 -5.45
N PRO A 13 16.48 -4.97 -6.11
CA PRO A 13 16.54 -5.01 -7.58
C PRO A 13 15.23 -5.47 -8.24
N TYR A 14 14.43 -6.31 -7.58
CA TYR A 14 13.12 -6.71 -8.11
C TYR A 14 12.13 -5.55 -8.09
N PHE A 15 12.23 -4.64 -7.12
CA PHE A 15 11.31 -3.52 -6.95
C PHE A 15 11.72 -2.28 -7.75
N GLU A 16 12.92 -2.26 -8.35
CA GLU A 16 13.36 -1.17 -9.21
C GLU A 16 12.37 -0.91 -10.35
N GLY A 17 11.98 0.36 -10.51
CA GLY A 17 11.00 0.79 -11.51
C GLY A 17 9.55 0.43 -11.20
N LYS A 18 9.26 -0.31 -10.11
CA LYS A 18 7.88 -0.59 -9.68
C LYS A 18 7.38 0.51 -8.77
N THR A 19 6.12 0.90 -8.95
CA THR A 19 5.42 1.78 -8.01
C THR A 19 4.58 0.93 -7.08
N MET A 20 4.86 1.02 -5.78
CA MET A 20 4.06 0.37 -4.75
C MET A 20 3.08 1.38 -4.17
N THR A 21 1.81 1.00 -4.06
CA THR A 21 0.74 1.83 -3.47
C THR A 21 0.12 1.12 -2.28
N LEU A 22 0.07 1.79 -1.14
CA LEU A 22 -0.74 1.41 0.01
C LEU A 22 -2.05 2.21 -0.05
N LEU A 23 -3.15 1.51 -0.30
CA LEU A 23 -4.51 2.05 -0.30
C LEU A 23 -5.25 1.55 0.95
N TYR A 24 -5.87 2.44 1.72
CA TYR A 24 -6.60 2.09 2.94
C TYR A 24 -7.86 2.94 3.15
N GLY A 25 -8.82 2.42 3.92
CA GLY A 25 -10.02 3.14 4.35
C GLY A 25 -9.76 4.00 5.58
N GLU A 26 -10.24 5.24 5.59
CA GLU A 26 -10.07 6.19 6.70
C GLU A 26 -10.80 5.76 7.98
N GLU A 27 -11.80 4.89 7.86
CA GLU A 27 -12.62 4.37 8.97
C GLU A 27 -12.32 2.88 9.25
N ASP A 28 -11.16 2.39 8.79
CA ASP A 28 -10.71 1.02 9.07
C ASP A 28 -10.42 0.86 10.57
N PRO A 29 -11.22 0.05 11.31
CA PRO A 29 -11.03 -0.11 12.75
C PRO A 29 -9.75 -0.88 13.11
N PHE A 30 -9.10 -1.50 12.14
CA PHE A 30 -7.86 -2.25 12.32
C PHE A 30 -6.61 -1.43 12.00
N LEU A 31 -6.75 -0.27 11.36
CA LEU A 31 -5.63 0.60 10.99
C LEU A 31 -5.68 1.91 11.79
N THR A 32 -5.21 1.83 13.03
CA THR A 32 -4.99 3.03 13.86
C THR A 32 -3.84 3.87 13.31
N GLU A 33 -3.76 5.14 13.70
CA GLU A 33 -2.65 6.04 13.34
C GLU A 33 -1.29 5.43 13.68
N THR A 34 -1.12 4.90 14.91
CA THR A 34 0.11 4.21 15.33
C THR A 34 0.47 3.03 14.41
N ARG A 35 -0.53 2.26 13.95
CA ARG A 35 -0.28 1.13 13.03
C ARG A 35 0.09 1.62 11.64
N LEU A 36 -0.53 2.70 11.17
CA LEU A 36 -0.18 3.32 9.90
C LEU A 36 1.26 3.86 9.93
N GLU A 37 1.63 4.58 10.99
CA GLU A 37 2.99 5.09 11.17
C GLU A 37 4.02 3.97 11.20
N TRP A 38 3.76 2.90 11.95
CA TRP A 38 4.61 1.71 11.95
C TRP A 38 4.78 1.14 10.55
N HIS A 39 3.70 1.04 9.77
CA HIS A 39 3.74 0.54 8.39
C HIS A 39 4.64 1.40 7.50
N LEU A 40 4.48 2.72 7.58
CA LEU A 40 5.25 3.67 6.77
C LEU A 40 6.74 3.64 7.15
N ASN A 41 7.05 3.53 8.43
CA ASN A 41 8.42 3.41 8.92
C ASN A 41 9.06 2.09 8.47
N PHE A 42 8.35 0.97 8.60
CA PHE A 42 8.82 -0.33 8.11
C PHE A 42 9.23 -0.22 6.63
N TRP A 43 8.35 0.25 5.74
CA TRP A 43 8.68 0.32 4.31
C TRP A 43 9.85 1.26 4.01
N LYS A 44 9.95 2.39 4.74
CA LYS A 44 11.07 3.32 4.64
C LYS A 44 12.38 2.65 5.03
N GLU A 45 12.40 1.89 6.12
CA GLU A 45 13.57 1.13 6.59
C GLU A 45 13.98 0.02 5.60
N GLN A 46 12.99 -0.57 4.92
CA GLN A 46 13.23 -1.55 3.84
C GLN A 46 13.75 -0.91 2.55
N GLY A 47 13.84 0.44 2.46
CA GLY A 47 14.25 1.15 1.25
C GLY A 47 13.22 1.12 0.12
N LEU A 48 11.95 0.85 0.44
CA LEU A 48 10.87 0.72 -0.53
C LEU A 48 9.97 1.97 -0.51
N PRO A 49 9.94 2.77 -1.60
CA PRO A 49 9.08 3.95 -1.66
C PRO A 49 7.62 3.52 -1.90
N ILE A 50 6.77 3.75 -0.89
CA ILE A 50 5.33 3.49 -0.98
C ILE A 50 4.58 4.79 -1.22
N ARG A 51 3.65 4.77 -2.18
CA ARG A 51 2.66 5.83 -2.34
C ARG A 51 1.46 5.55 -1.44
N LEU A 52 1.12 6.54 -0.62
CA LEU A 52 -0.03 6.46 0.26
C LEU A 52 -1.29 6.99 -0.42
N ARG A 53 -2.38 6.25 -0.31
CA ARG A 53 -3.73 6.65 -0.74
C ARG A 53 -4.73 6.24 0.33
N SER A 54 -5.66 7.13 0.66
CA SER A 54 -6.81 6.82 1.52
C SER A 54 -8.12 6.98 0.75
N PHE A 55 -9.18 6.38 1.26
CA PHE A 55 -10.54 6.62 0.81
C PHE A 55 -11.51 6.61 2.00
N LYS A 56 -12.66 7.26 1.84
CA LYS A 56 -13.73 7.19 2.83
C LYS A 56 -14.37 5.80 2.80
N GLY A 57 -14.11 5.00 3.83
CA GLY A 57 -14.59 3.62 3.94
C GLY A 57 -13.87 2.87 5.05
N ARG A 58 -14.33 1.65 5.32
CA ARG A 58 -13.81 0.81 6.42
C ARG A 58 -12.77 -0.19 5.90
N HIS A 59 -12.71 -1.37 6.51
CA HIS A 59 -11.86 -2.48 6.06
C HIS A 59 -12.49 -3.22 4.88
N GLU A 60 -12.49 -2.61 3.71
CA GLU A 60 -13.12 -3.16 2.51
C GLU A 60 -12.37 -2.78 1.23
N VAL A 61 -12.69 -3.47 0.13
CA VAL A 61 -12.18 -3.15 -1.21
C VAL A 61 -13.31 -2.50 -2.01
N ASP A 62 -13.39 -1.18 -1.96
CA ASP A 62 -14.37 -0.43 -2.73
C ASP A 62 -14.09 -0.52 -4.25
N ARG A 63 -15.13 -0.82 -5.03
CA ARG A 63 -15.01 -1.05 -6.48
C ARG A 63 -14.73 0.24 -7.25
N GLU A 64 -15.30 1.36 -6.82
CA GLU A 64 -15.12 2.64 -7.48
C GLU A 64 -13.70 3.16 -7.23
N VAL A 65 -13.23 3.07 -5.99
CA VAL A 65 -11.86 3.41 -5.59
C VAL A 65 -10.86 2.52 -6.32
N LEU A 66 -11.09 1.20 -6.39
CA LEU A 66 -10.22 0.29 -7.14
C LEU A 66 -10.23 0.62 -8.64
N GLY A 67 -11.39 0.97 -9.20
CA GLY A 67 -11.54 1.41 -10.58
C GLY A 67 -10.76 2.70 -10.87
N ALA A 68 -10.82 3.67 -9.95
CA ALA A 68 -10.05 4.91 -10.04
C ALA A 68 -8.54 4.65 -9.96
N LEU A 69 -8.10 3.81 -9.02
CA LEU A 69 -6.69 3.41 -8.91
C LEU A 69 -6.19 2.72 -10.17
N LYS A 70 -6.97 1.82 -10.77
CA LYS A 70 -6.60 1.17 -12.04
C LYS A 70 -6.40 2.17 -13.17
N LYS A 71 -7.28 3.17 -13.27
CA LYS A 71 -7.16 4.25 -14.26
C LYS A 71 -5.90 5.08 -14.02
N GLU A 72 -5.61 5.45 -12.77
CA GLU A 72 -4.39 6.18 -12.39
C GLU A 72 -3.12 5.39 -12.78
N LEU A 73 -3.13 4.08 -12.55
CA LEU A 73 -2.01 3.20 -12.86
C LEU A 73 -1.92 2.81 -14.34
N GLY A 74 -2.85 3.24 -15.19
CA GLY A 74 -2.87 2.88 -16.60
C GLY A 74 -3.10 1.39 -16.88
N VAL A 75 -3.67 0.65 -15.91
CA VAL A 75 -3.88 -0.80 -16.03
C VAL A 75 -5.22 -1.09 -16.71
N SER A 76 -5.16 -1.55 -17.96
CA SER A 76 -6.32 -1.99 -18.75
C SER A 76 -6.52 -3.52 -18.64
N LYS A 77 -7.42 -3.93 -17.72
CA LYS A 77 -7.85 -5.32 -17.42
C LYS A 77 -6.73 -6.28 -16.94
N LEU A 78 -6.94 -6.90 -15.76
CA LEU A 78 -6.37 -8.21 -15.49
C LEU A 78 -7.19 -9.18 -16.35
N GLY A 79 -6.55 -9.76 -17.38
CA GLY A 79 -7.12 -10.85 -18.15
C GLY A 79 -7.34 -12.08 -17.30
#